data_AF-Q79B46-F1
#
_entry.id   AF-Q79B46-F1
#
_cell.length_a   1.000
_cell.length_b   1.000
_cell.length_c   1.000
_cell.angle_alpha   90.00
_cell.angle_beta   90.00
_cell.angle_gamma   90.00
#
_symmetry.space_group_name_H-M   'P 1'
#
loop_
_entity.id
_entity.type
_entity.pdbx_description
1 polymer ?
#
loop_
_entity_poly.entity_id
_entity_poly.type
_entity_poly.pdbx_seq_one_letter_code
_entity_poly.pdbx_strand_id
1 'polypeptide(L)'
;MSISNMTVMIPTSKILSSNIRPVTDILALKHIMHIFQHGESDRLLPWKQRYKINTDKIKTGEIQEGAEVVRDLMRMKKEKALNASEKKMLDNAYEFLISELEVIKGITEKQIKSFG
;
A
#
# COMPACT_ATOMS: atom_id res chain seq x y z
N MET A 1 1.53 -8.97 -20.69
CA MET A 1 1.95 -9.26 -19.30
C MET A 1 1.90 -10.76 -19.12
N SER A 2 3.01 -11.37 -18.73
CA SER A 2 3.09 -12.82 -18.52
C SER A 2 2.33 -13.15 -17.25
N ILE A 3 1.17 -13.79 -17.40
CA ILE A 3 0.47 -14.42 -16.28
C ILE A 3 1.41 -15.55 -15.83
N SER A 4 2.15 -15.29 -14.76
CA SER A 4 3.05 -16.28 -14.18
C SER A 4 2.17 -17.31 -13.50
N ASN A 5 1.83 -18.40 -14.20
CA ASN A 5 1.12 -19.55 -13.64
C ASN A 5 2.00 -20.22 -12.58
N MET A 6 2.08 -19.60 -11.40
CA MET A 6 2.87 -20.07 -10.27
C MET A 6 1.94 -20.74 -9.28
N THR A 7 2.04 -22.06 -9.19
CA THR A 7 1.34 -22.85 -8.19
C THR A 7 2.22 -22.98 -6.95
N VAL A 8 1.76 -22.43 -5.81
CA VAL A 8 2.46 -22.53 -4.53
C VAL A 8 1.73 -23.51 -3.63
N MET A 9 2.43 -24.52 -3.11
CA MET A 9 1.88 -25.51 -2.18
C MET A 9 2.42 -25.27 -0.78
N ILE A 10 1.54 -25.21 0.21
CA ILE A 10 1.90 -24.91 1.61
C ILE A 10 1.40 -26.06 2.49
N PRO A 11 2.27 -26.71 3.27
CA PRO A 11 1.85 -27.74 4.21
C PRO A 11 0.84 -27.18 5.22
N THR A 12 -0.28 -27.87 5.43
CA THR A 12 -1.34 -27.43 6.34
C THR A 12 -0.84 -27.22 7.77
N SER A 13 0.16 -28.01 8.20
CA SER A 13 0.83 -27.88 9.49
C SER A 13 1.61 -26.57 9.67
N LYS A 14 1.99 -25.91 8.58
CA LYS A 14 2.77 -24.66 8.59
C LYS A 14 1.92 -23.42 8.32
N ILE A 15 0.60 -23.54 8.13
CA ILE A 15 -0.26 -22.39 7.82
C ILE A 15 -0.14 -21.31 8.91
N LEU A 16 -0.22 -21.70 10.19
CA LEU A 16 -0.14 -20.76 11.31
C LEU A 16 1.24 -20.13 11.48
N SER A 17 2.31 -20.82 11.07
CA SER A 17 3.69 -20.29 11.06
C SER A 17 4.05 -19.54 9.78
N SER A 18 3.16 -19.51 8.80
CA SER A 18 3.37 -18.81 7.54
C SER A 18 2.78 -17.40 7.66
N ASN A 19 3.43 -16.40 7.06
CA ASN A 19 2.93 -15.02 7.00
C ASN A 19 1.78 -14.86 5.99
N ILE A 20 0.82 -15.79 5.98
CA ILE A 20 -0.35 -15.75 5.10
C ILE A 20 -1.49 -15.07 5.86
N ARG A 21 -2.05 -14.01 5.28
CA ARG A 21 -3.19 -13.28 5.83
C ARG A 21 -4.43 -13.50 4.96
N PRO A 22 -5.64 -13.59 5.54
CA PRO A 22 -6.86 -13.42 4.75
C PRO A 22 -6.91 -12.05 4.07
N VAL A 23 -7.63 -12.01 2.95
CA VAL A 23 -7.89 -10.78 2.20
C VAL A 23 -8.65 -9.79 3.07
N THR A 24 -8.33 -8.51 2.94
CA THR A 24 -8.98 -7.42 3.67
C THR A 24 -10.44 -7.25 3.25
N ASP A 25 -11.35 -7.08 4.21
CA ASP A 25 -12.77 -6.86 3.94
C ASP A 25 -13.09 -5.41 3.53
N ILE A 26 -14.25 -5.22 2.86
CA ILE A 26 -14.76 -3.90 2.44
C ILE A 26 -14.89 -2.91 3.62
N LEU A 27 -15.23 -3.39 4.83
CA LEU A 27 -15.33 -2.55 6.01
C LEU A 27 -13.97 -1.94 6.40
N ALA A 28 -12.92 -2.77 6.41
CA ALA A 28 -11.56 -2.30 6.64
C ALA A 28 -11.10 -1.36 5.51
N LEU A 29 -11.47 -1.64 4.26
CA LEU A 29 -11.21 -0.73 3.15
C LEU A 29 -11.85 0.65 3.35
N LYS A 30 -13.11 0.73 3.80
CA LYS A 30 -13.75 2.03 4.10
C LYS A 30 -12.97 2.80 5.16
N HIS A 31 -12.47 2.12 6.18
CA HIS A 31 -11.65 2.72 7.21
C HIS A 31 -10.31 3.24 6.65
N ILE A 32 -9.63 2.43 5.82
CA ILE A 32 -8.39 2.83 5.14
C ILE A 32 -8.64 4.04 4.24
N MET A 33 -9.73 4.07 3.49
CA MET A 33 -10.08 5.19 2.61
C MET A 33 -10.39 6.46 3.42
N HIS A 34 -11.02 6.31 4.59
CA HIS A 34 -11.23 7.42 5.52
C HIS A 34 -9.90 7.99 6.04
N ILE A 35 -8.96 7.13 6.46
CA ILE A 35 -7.61 7.53 6.89
C ILE A 35 -6.81 8.12 5.72
N PHE A 36 -6.97 7.60 4.51
CA PHE A 36 -6.32 8.11 3.32
C PHE A 36 -6.74 9.55 3.02
N GLN A 37 -8.03 9.86 3.18
CA GLN A 37 -8.57 11.20 2.95
C GLN A 37 -8.26 12.17 4.11
N HIS A 38 -8.52 11.76 5.35
CA HIS A 38 -8.49 12.66 6.52
C HIS A 38 -7.23 12.57 7.36
N GLY A 39 -6.41 11.54 7.19
CA GLY A 39 -5.25 11.36 8.05
C GLY A 39 -4.19 12.42 7.77
N GLU A 40 -3.51 12.85 8.84
CA GLU A 40 -2.45 13.84 8.78
C GLU A 40 -1.14 13.21 8.29
N SER A 41 -0.38 13.99 7.52
CA SER A 41 0.94 13.57 7.06
C SER A 41 1.99 14.05 8.06
N ASP A 42 2.94 13.18 8.40
CA ASP A 42 4.02 13.50 9.34
C ASP A 42 5.08 14.39 8.67
N ARG A 43 4.76 15.69 8.58
CA ARG A 43 5.54 16.68 7.83
C ARG A 43 6.86 17.06 8.51
N LEU A 44 7.00 16.81 9.81
CA LEU A 44 8.11 17.30 10.63
C LEU A 44 9.40 16.45 10.53
N LEU A 45 9.34 15.26 9.93
CA LEU A 45 10.49 14.37 9.88
C LEU A 45 11.46 14.69 8.73
N PRO A 46 12.79 14.68 8.97
CA PRO A 46 13.80 14.76 7.92
C PRO A 46 13.59 13.73 6.81
N TRP A 47 13.85 14.13 5.56
CA TRP A 47 13.70 13.31 4.35
C TRP A 47 14.25 11.88 4.51
N LYS A 48 15.48 11.74 5.01
CA LYS A 48 16.16 10.45 5.16
C LYS A 48 15.46 9.52 6.16
N GLN A 49 14.95 10.06 7.27
CA GLN A 49 14.20 9.28 8.25
C GLN A 49 12.84 8.86 7.69
N ARG A 50 12.14 9.78 7.01
CA ARG A 50 10.85 9.48 6.35
C ARG A 50 10.99 8.38 5.30
N TYR A 51 12.03 8.44 4.47
CA TYR A 51 12.30 7.39 3.48
C TYR A 51 12.49 6.02 4.15
N LYS A 52 13.22 5.95 5.26
CA LYS A 52 13.42 4.71 6.01
C LYS A 52 12.09 4.19 6.57
N ILE A 53 11.32 5.05 7.24
CA ILE A 53 10.01 4.71 7.81
C ILE A 53 9.06 4.22 6.72
N ASN A 54 8.95 4.93 5.60
CA ASN A 54 8.10 4.54 4.47
C ASN A 54 8.55 3.21 3.87
N THR A 55 9.86 2.97 3.78
CA THR A 55 10.39 1.68 3.32
C THR A 55 10.03 0.55 4.27
N ASP A 56 10.14 0.78 5.57
CA ASP A 56 9.81 -0.23 6.58
C ASP A 56 8.29 -0.51 6.60
N LYS A 57 7.45 0.52 6.45
CA LYS A 57 6.00 0.43 6.25
C LYS A 57 5.62 -0.37 5.00
N ILE A 58 6.30 -0.16 3.87
CA ILE A 58 6.04 -0.95 2.65
C ILE A 58 6.42 -2.43 2.86
N LYS A 59 7.47 -2.71 3.63
CA LYS A 59 7.95 -4.08 3.89
C LYS A 59 7.02 -4.90 4.78
N THR A 60 6.18 -4.27 5.60
CA THR A 60 5.21 -5.00 6.43
C THR A 60 4.15 -5.70 5.58
N GLY A 61 3.87 -5.18 4.38
CA GLY A 61 2.79 -5.66 3.53
C GLY A 61 1.40 -5.32 4.08
N GLU A 62 1.29 -4.39 5.02
CA GLU A 62 0.01 -3.91 5.51
C GLU A 62 -0.59 -2.87 4.56
N ILE A 63 -1.81 -3.12 4.09
CA ILE A 63 -2.52 -2.23 3.16
C ILE A 63 -2.71 -0.82 3.73
N GLN A 64 -2.92 -0.69 5.04
CA GLN A 64 -3.09 0.61 5.70
C GLN A 64 -1.80 1.42 5.66
N GLU A 65 -0.67 0.78 5.97
CA GLU A 65 0.64 1.44 5.94
C GLU A 65 1.05 1.80 4.50
N GLY A 66 0.79 0.91 3.54
CA GLY A 66 0.99 1.20 2.11
C GLY A 66 0.15 2.40 1.64
N ALA A 67 -1.13 2.45 2.02
CA ALA A 67 -2.01 3.57 1.69
C ALA A 67 -1.53 4.90 2.30
N GLU A 68 -1.03 4.87 3.53
CA GLU A 68 -0.46 6.04 4.20
C GLU A 68 0.77 6.57 3.47
N VAL A 69 1.68 5.68 3.05
CA VAL A 69 2.89 6.04 2.30
C VAL A 69 2.53 6.66 0.94
N VAL A 70 1.59 6.05 0.21
CA VAL A 70 1.08 6.58 -1.08
C VAL A 70 0.50 7.98 -0.87
N ARG A 71 -0.39 8.16 0.11
CA ARG A 71 -1.01 9.45 0.45
C ARG A 71 0.04 10.52 0.69
N ASP A 72 1.01 10.24 1.55
CA ASP A 72 2.02 11.21 1.96
C ASP A 72 2.94 11.59 0.80
N LEU A 73 3.38 10.61 -0.01
CA LEU A 73 4.19 10.87 -1.19
C LEU A 73 3.42 11.61 -2.29
N MET A 74 2.13 11.33 -2.48
CA MET A 74 1.27 12.07 -3.42
C MET A 74 1.06 13.52 -2.99
N ARG A 75 0.83 13.77 -1.69
CA ARG A 75 0.74 15.13 -1.14
C ARG A 75 2.07 15.87 -1.30
N MET A 76 3.18 15.20 -0.98
CA MET A 76 4.52 15.76 -1.20
C MET A 76 4.77 16.09 -2.68
N LYS A 77 4.34 15.24 -3.62
CA LYS A 77 4.45 15.49 -5.07
C LYS A 77 3.68 16.73 -5.54
N LYS A 78 2.57 17.06 -4.87
CA LYS A 78 1.79 18.29 -5.15
C LYS A 78 2.47 19.54 -4.61
N GLU A 79 3.18 19.43 -3.48
CA GLU A 79 3.89 20.56 -2.85
C GLU A 79 5.29 20.80 -3.46
N LYS A 80 6.02 19.72 -3.78
CA LYS A 80 7.39 19.78 -4.32
C LYS A 80 7.62 18.66 -5.34
N ALA A 81 8.59 18.87 -6.23
CA ALA A 81 9.06 17.80 -7.10
C ALA A 81 9.71 16.67 -6.27
N LEU A 82 9.23 15.44 -6.47
CA LEU A 82 9.83 14.25 -5.89
C LEU A 82 11.16 13.93 -6.59
N ASN A 83 12.16 13.51 -5.82
CA ASN A 83 13.40 12.97 -6.36
C ASN A 83 13.17 11.57 -6.98
N ALA A 84 14.16 11.05 -7.71
CA ALA A 84 14.05 9.77 -8.40
C ALA A 84 13.73 8.59 -7.45
N SER A 85 14.24 8.62 -6.22
CA SER A 85 13.99 7.57 -5.22
C SER A 85 12.60 7.68 -4.60
N GLU A 86 12.12 8.89 -4.31
CA GLU A 86 10.75 9.19 -3.88
C GLU A 86 9.74 8.73 -4.91
N LYS A 87 10.00 9.07 -6.18
CA LYS A 87 9.12 8.71 -7.28
C LYS A 87 9.04 7.18 -7.43
N LYS A 88 10.18 6.49 -7.44
CA LYS A 88 10.22 5.03 -7.51
C LYS A 88 9.51 4.38 -6.32
N MET A 89 9.65 4.94 -5.11
CA MET A 89 8.94 4.46 -3.93
C MET A 89 7.43 4.64 -4.06
N LEU A 90 6.98 5.80 -4.54
CA LEU A 90 5.56 6.06 -4.79
C LEU A 90 5.00 5.06 -5.80
N ASP A 91 5.69 4.86 -6.93
CA ASP A 91 5.25 3.95 -7.99
C ASP A 91 5.13 2.52 -7.46
N ASN A 92 6.14 2.03 -6.72
CA ASN A 92 6.10 0.70 -6.09
C ASN A 92 4.99 0.56 -5.05
N ALA A 93 4.82 1.57 -4.18
CA ALA A 93 3.80 1.54 -3.13
C ALA A 93 2.38 1.60 -3.74
N TYR A 94 2.23 2.33 -4.84
CA TYR A 94 0.97 2.45 -5.58
C TYR A 94 0.61 1.15 -6.31
N GLU A 95 1.57 0.50 -6.99
CA GLU A 95 1.35 -0.81 -7.60
C GLU A 95 0.98 -1.88 -6.55
N PHE A 96 1.66 -1.88 -5.41
CA PHE A 96 1.32 -2.77 -4.29
C PHE A 96 -0.10 -2.51 -3.78
N LEU A 97 -0.46 -1.24 -3.55
CA LEU A 97 -1.79 -0.87 -3.07
C LEU A 97 -2.89 -1.30 -4.05
N ILE A 98 -2.71 -1.06 -5.35
CA ILE A 98 -3.67 -1.52 -6.38
C ILE A 98 -3.80 -3.05 -6.35
N SER A 99 -2.68 -3.77 -6.29
CA SER A 99 -2.67 -5.22 -6.29
C SER A 99 -3.44 -5.80 -5.10
N GLU A 100 -3.30 -5.19 -3.91
CA GLU A 100 -4.08 -5.57 -2.72
C GLU A 100 -5.57 -5.25 -2.88
N LEU A 101 -5.89 -4.08 -3.43
CA LEU A 101 -7.27 -3.64 -3.65
C LEU A 101 -8.01 -4.53 -4.65
N GLU A 102 -7.36 -4.95 -5.74
CA GLU A 102 -7.95 -5.81 -6.79
C GLU A 102 -8.44 -7.17 -6.27
N VAL A 103 -7.83 -7.68 -5.19
CA VAL A 103 -8.19 -8.97 -4.60
C VAL A 103 -9.38 -8.83 -3.62
N ILE A 104 -9.69 -7.62 -3.15
CA ILE A 104 -10.81 -7.36 -2.23
C ILE A 104 -12.15 -7.60 -2.95
N LYS A 105 -12.92 -8.57 -2.44
CA LYS A 105 -14.26 -8.86 -2.97
C LYS A 105 -15.18 -7.66 -2.80
N GLY A 106 -15.81 -7.23 -3.91
CA GLY A 106 -16.84 -6.18 -3.91
C GLY A 106 -16.33 -4.74 -4.07
N ILE A 107 -15.04 -4.55 -4.33
CA ILE A 107 -14.52 -3.24 -4.75
C ILE A 107 -14.88 -2.97 -6.22
N THR A 108 -15.23 -1.73 -6.55
CA THR A 108 -15.43 -1.29 -7.94
C THR A 108 -14.15 -0.64 -8.46
N GLU A 109 -13.81 -0.77 -9.75
CA GLU A 109 -12.69 -0.04 -10.36
C GLU A 109 -12.70 1.46 -10.07
N LYS A 110 -13.89 2.06 -9.95
CA LYS A 110 -14.05 3.48 -9.59
C LYS A 110 -13.48 3.80 -8.21
N GLN A 111 -13.60 2.88 -7.25
CA GLN A 111 -13.05 3.03 -5.91
C GLN A 111 -11.53 2.89 -5.92
N ILE A 112 -10.99 1.95 -6.71
CA ILE A 112 -9.53 1.80 -6.91
C ILE A 112 -8.94 3.07 -7.53
N LYS A 113 -9.57 3.58 -8.60
CA LYS A 113 -9.15 4.82 -9.29
C LYS A 113 -9.25 6.07 -8.41
N SER A 114 -10.02 6.04 -7.32
CA SER A 114 -10.10 7.16 -6.38
C SER A 114 -8.84 7.34 -5.52
N PHE A 115 -7.91 6.38 -5.52
CA PHE A 115 -6.63 6.47 -4.82
C PHE A 115 -5.52 7.11 -5.67
N GLY A 116 -5.75 7.41 -6.96
CA GLY A 116 -4.80 8.06 -7.88
C GLY A 116 -5.13 9.51 -8.16
#